data_AF-A0A0M4NV88-F1
#
_entry.id   AF-A0A0M4NV88-F1
#
_cell.length_a   1.000
_cell.length_b   1.000
_cell.length_c   1.000
_cell.angle_alpha   90.00
_cell.angle_beta   90.00
_cell.angle_gamma   90.00
#
_symmetry.space_group_name_H-M   'P 1'
#
loop_
_entity.id
_entity.type
_entity.pdbx_description
1 polymer ?
#
loop_
_entity_poly.entity_id
_entity_poly.type
_entity_poly.pdbx_seq_one_letter_code
_entity_poly.pdbx_strand_id
1 'polypeptide(L)' 'MESQVIGVDFGKKSIEVVRINSENSLERRQFSTTKNGINNLLCDLICGNSTVFSL' A
#
# COMPACT_ATOMS: atom_id res chain seq x y z
N MET A 1 -17.92 4.31 -6.58
CA MET A 1 -16.44 4.29 -6.47
C MET A 1 -16.14 3.85 -5.05
N GLU A 2 -15.60 2.65 -4.87
CA GLU A 2 -15.20 2.17 -3.55
C GLU A 2 -13.77 2.66 -3.28
N SER A 3 -13.64 3.61 -2.37
CA SER A 3 -12.34 4.10 -1.93
C SER A 3 -11.71 3.05 -1.00
N GLN A 4 -10.63 2.40 -1.43
CA GLN A 4 -9.80 1.60 -0.52
C GLN A 4 -8.96 2.52 0.35
N VAL A 5 -9.03 2.34 1.66
CA VAL A 5 -8.18 3.03 2.62
C VAL A 5 -6.83 2.31 2.67
N ILE A 6 -5.76 3.07 2.42
CA ILE A 6 -4.40 2.55 2.49
C ILE A 6 -3.63 3.24 3.62
N GLY A 7 -3.16 2.44 4.58
CA GLY A 7 -2.13 2.84 5.54
C GLY A 7 -0.75 2.39 5.05
N VAL A 8 0.24 3.27 5.12
CA VAL A 8 1.63 2.97 4.72
C VAL A 8 2.58 3.28 5.87
N ASP A 9 3.38 2.29 6.28
CA ASP A 9 4.48 2.46 7.24
C ASP A 9 5.82 2.27 6.53
N PHE A 10 6.67 3.30 6.58
CA PHE A 10 7.99 3.30 5.94
C PHE A 10 9.10 3.00 6.96
N GLY A 11 9.47 1.72 7.03
CA GLY A 11 10.61 1.26 7.81
C GLY A 11 11.94 1.35 7.05
N LYS A 12 13.06 1.21 7.77
CA LYS A 12 14.42 1.34 7.22
C LYS A 12 14.74 0.35 6.08
N LYS A 13 14.15 -0.84 6.09
CA LYS A 13 14.41 -1.92 5.12
C LYS A 13 13.17 -2.35 4.32
N SER A 14 11.99 -1.96 4.77
CA SER A 14 10.73 -2.42 4.23
C SER A 14 9.65 -1.35 4.36
N ILE A 15 8.70 -1.38 3.44
CA ILE A 15 7.50 -0.55 3.44
C ILE A 15 6.33 -1.49 3.64
N GLU A 16 5.56 -1.30 4.70
CA GLU A 16 4.33 -2.07 4.92
C GLU A 16 3.14 -1.27 4.41
N VAL A 17 2.26 -1.95 3.67
CA VAL A 17 1.02 -1.40 3.14
C VAL A 17 -0.13 -2.22 3.68
N VAL A 18 -1.07 -1.55 4.32
CA VAL A 18 -2.32 -2.12 4.83
C VAL A 18 -3.47 -1.56 4.01
N ARG A 19 -4.33 -2.42 3.48
CA ARG A 19 -5.52 -2.05 2.73
C ARG A 19 -6.76 -2.58 3.42
N ILE A 20 -7.79 -1.74 3.49
CA ILE A 20 -9.14 -2.15 3.87
C ILE A 20 -9.99 -2.07 2.60
N ASN A 21 -10.52 -3.22 2.18
CA ASN A 21 -11.44 -3.26 1.05
C ASN A 21 -12.88 -2.95 1.50
N SER A 22 -13.81 -2.87 0.53
CA SER A 22 -15.22 -2.56 0.79
C SER A 22 -15.94 -3.59 1.65
N GLU A 23 -15.45 -4.83 1.68
CA GLU A 23 -15.93 -5.89 2.56
C GLU A 23 -15.36 -5.80 3.99
N ASN A 24 -14.67 -4.70 4.32
CA ASN A 24 -13.92 -4.50 5.57
C ASN A 24 -12.87 -5.59 5.85
N SER A 25 -12.43 -6.31 4.81
CA SER A 25 -11.34 -7.27 4.94
C SER A 25 -10.00 -6.54 4.81
N LEU A 26 -9.04 -7.00 5.60
CA LEU A 26 -7.75 -6.35 5.78
C LEU A 26 -6.67 -7.13 5.02
N GLU A 27 -6.05 -6.49 4.03
CA GLU A 27 -4.92 -7.03 3.30
C GLU A 27 -3.63 -6.34 3.75
N ARG A 28 -2.57 -7.12 3.97
CA ARG A 28 -1.22 -6.60 4.28
C ARG A 28 -0.24 -7.04 3.21
N ARG A 29 0.59 -6.11 2.74
CA ARG A 29 1.67 -6.39 1.81
C ARG A 29 2.93 -5.64 2.23
N GLN A 30 4.06 -6.31 2.15
CA GLN A 30 5.36 -5.71 2.42
C GLN A 30 6.15 -5.56 1.13
N PHE A 31 6.78 -4.40 0.98
CA PHE A 31 7.68 -4.06 -0.11
C PHE A 31 9.08 -3.79 0.43
N SER A 32 10.11 -3.99 -0.38
CA SER A 32 11.47 -3.58 -0.01
C SER A 32 11.68 -2.09 -0.33
N THR A 33 12.66 -1.48 0.34
CA THR A 33 13.10 -0.09 0.03
C THR A 33 14.07 -0.02 -1.16
N THR A 34 14.30 -1.13 -1.86
CA THR A 34 15.09 -1.13 -3.10
C THR A 34 14.32 -0.41 -4.22
N LYS A 35 15.02 0.06 -5.26
CA LYS A 35 14.38 0.65 -6.44
C LYS A 35 13.28 -0.25 -7.03
N ASN A 36 13.53 -1.56 -7.08
CA ASN A 36 12.54 -2.51 -7.59
C ASN A 36 11.34 -2.65 -6.64
N GLY A 37 11.57 -2.65 -5.33
CA GLY A 37 10.51 -2.67 -4.33
C GLY A 37 9.62 -1.43 -4.36
N ILE A 38 10.21 -0.24 -4.55
CA ILE A 38 9.48 1.02 -4.71
C ILE A 38 8.66 1.02 -6.02
N ASN A 39 9.21 0.51 -7.12
CA ASN A 39 8.45 0.37 -8.37
C ASN A 39 7.25 -0.56 -8.20
N ASN A 40 7.41 -1.68 -7.50
CA ASN A 40 6.32 -2.60 -7.21
C ASN A 40 5.25 -1.95 -6.33
N LEU A 41 5.65 -1.14 -5.34
CA LEU A 41 4.72 -0.34 -4.52
C LEU A 41 3.94 0.66 -5.37
N LEU A 42 4.62 1.41 -6.25
CA LEU A 42 3.98 2.38 -7.13
C LEU A 42 2.97 1.72 -8.08
N CYS A 43 3.34 0.59 -8.70
CA CYS A 43 2.39 -0.19 -9.50
C CYS A 43 1.17 -0.60 -8.68
N ASP A 44 1.39 -1.07 -7.44
CA ASP A 44 0.30 -1.51 -6.57
C ASP A 44 -0.63 -0.34 -6.18
N LEU A 45 -0.08 0.85 -5.92
CA LEU A 45 -0.86 2.04 -5.52
C LEU A 45 -1.56 2.72 -6.70
N ILE A 46 -0.94 2.78 -7.87
CA ILE A 46 -1.41 3.54 -9.03
C ILE A 46 -2.38 2.70 -9.89
N CYS A 47 -2.18 1.38 -9.99
CA CYS A 47 -3.10 0.52 -10.72
C CYS A 47 -4.41 0.27 -9.98
N GLY A 48 -4.47 0.53 -8.66
CA GLY A 48 -5.70 0.51 -7.87
C GLY A 48 -6.26 1.92 -7.66
N ASN A 49 -7.58 2.09 -7.67
CA ASN A 49 -8.25 3.35 -7.32
C ASN A 49 -8.12 3.65 -5.81
N SER A 50 -6.92 3.96 -5.36
CA SER A 50 -6.59 4.02 -3.93
C SER A 50 -6.39 5.46 -3.45
N THR A 51 -6.91 5.77 -2.25
CA THR A 51 -6.56 7.00 -1.54
C THR A 51 -5.54 6.65 -0.46
N VAL A 52 -4.34 7.24 -0.56
CA VAL A 52 -3.19 6.92 0.29
C VAL A 52 -3.07 7.94 1.41
N PHE A 53 -2.97 7.47 2.66
CA PHE A 53 -2.70 8.30 3.83
C PHE A 53 -1.40 7.84 4.51
N SER A 54 -0.58 8.78 4.97
CA SER A 54 0.56 8.51 5.84
C SER A 54 0.14 8.68 7.30
N LEU A 55 0.59 7.78 8.19
CA LEU A 55 0.41 7.89 9.64
C LEU A 55 1.49 8.78 10.28
#